data_AF-A0A1F5A4B9-F1
#
_entry.id   AF-A0A1F5A4B9-F1
#
_cell.length_a   1.000
_cell.length_b   1.000
_cell.length_c   1.000
_cell.angle_alpha   90.00
_cell.angle_beta   90.00
_cell.angle_gamma   90.00
#
_symmetry.space_group_name_H-M   'P 1'
#
loop_
_entity.id
_entity.type
_entity.pdbx_description
1 polymer ?
#
loop_
_entity_poly.entity_id
_entity_poly.type
_entity_poly.pdbx_seq_one_letter_code
_entity_poly.pdbx_strand_id
1 'polypeptide(L)'
;MGTAREKEHSIMRRNSLLIVSILGLAVVLVYLGAATGILRGADNLTLALVFAIGPVAIVGVISISRRLAPQGGSLVLRAGTTFLTIGFALFTLMLVVQQTIFIQFRQFRSEAAGQAVQDALALVFKGVNLVQLGADVAFDIFYCLGMILLAAVMYRHRDFGKVFGIFGIASAAALLAFNLYTFPYIPADSGLVDLGPVTGLWWLAVIVQFFRLERKARSAAKPVREP
;
A
#
# COMPACT_ATOMS: atom_id res chain seq x y z
N MET A 1 36.40 -11.64 20.12
CA MET A 1 35.21 -12.26 20.75
C MET A 1 33.86 -11.70 20.22
N GLY A 2 33.81 -10.93 19.13
CA GLY A 2 32.55 -10.38 18.55
C GLY A 2 31.86 -11.23 17.47
N THR A 3 32.42 -12.39 17.10
CA THR A 3 32.10 -13.07 15.84
C THR A 3 30.79 -13.88 15.83
N ALA A 4 30.33 -14.39 16.97
CA ALA A 4 29.10 -15.19 17.02
C ALA A 4 27.84 -14.31 17.08
N ARG A 5 27.85 -13.29 17.94
CA ARG A 5 26.70 -12.40 18.17
C ARG A 5 26.39 -11.51 16.96
N GLU A 6 27.42 -11.03 16.27
CA GLU A 6 27.25 -10.28 15.01
C GLU A 6 26.68 -11.15 13.89
N LYS A 7 27.08 -12.43 13.84
CA LYS A 7 26.61 -13.38 12.84
C LYS A 7 25.15 -13.76 13.07
N GLU A 8 24.74 -13.93 14.33
CA GLU A 8 23.35 -14.19 14.72
C GLU A 8 22.43 -12.99 14.40
N HIS A 9 22.85 -11.77 14.75
CA HIS A 9 22.13 -10.53 14.40
C HIS A 9 21.98 -10.36 12.88
N SER A 10 23.02 -10.70 12.12
CA SER A 10 23.02 -10.68 10.66
C SER A 10 22.00 -11.67 10.08
N ILE A 11 21.94 -12.91 10.61
CA ILE A 11 21.01 -13.95 10.14
C ILE A 11 19.56 -13.59 10.47
N MET A 12 19.26 -13.16 11.70
CA MET A 12 17.90 -12.73 12.09
C MET A 12 17.39 -11.59 11.21
N ARG A 13 18.21 -10.53 11.03
CA ARG A 13 17.84 -9.38 10.20
C ARG A 13 17.53 -9.79 8.76
N ARG A 14 18.25 -10.78 8.24
CA ARG A 14 18.12 -11.28 6.86
C ARG A 14 16.85 -12.11 6.63
N ASN A 15 16.40 -12.87 7.62
CA ASN A 15 15.18 -13.66 7.54
C ASN A 15 13.94 -12.76 7.62
N SER A 16 13.97 -11.73 8.48
CA SER A 16 12.90 -10.76 8.62
C SER A 16 12.61 -10.01 7.32
N LEU A 17 13.65 -9.57 6.59
CA LEU A 17 13.48 -8.84 5.31
C LEU A 17 12.83 -9.70 4.23
N LEU A 18 13.15 -10.99 4.17
CA LEU A 18 12.58 -11.91 3.18
C LEU A 18 11.11 -12.19 3.48
N ILE A 19 10.75 -12.40 4.76
CA ILE A 19 9.36 -12.56 5.19
C ILE A 19 8.55 -11.30 4.84
N VAL A 20 9.06 -10.10 5.16
CA VAL A 20 8.37 -8.85 4.84
C VAL A 20 8.16 -8.68 3.34
N SER A 21 9.15 -9.05 2.52
CA SER A 21 9.05 -8.89 1.07
C SER A 21 8.05 -9.88 0.46
N ILE A 22 7.98 -11.11 0.99
CA ILE A 22 6.95 -12.10 0.59
C ILE A 22 5.56 -11.61 0.99
N LEU A 23 5.41 -11.09 2.21
CA LEU A 23 4.14 -10.53 2.68
C LEU A 23 3.72 -9.33 1.82
N GLY A 24 4.66 -8.44 1.47
CA GLY A 24 4.40 -7.31 0.60
C GLY A 24 3.94 -7.73 -0.81
N LEU A 25 4.56 -8.76 -1.39
CA LEU A 25 4.11 -9.32 -2.67
C LEU A 25 2.72 -9.95 -2.55
N ALA A 26 2.49 -10.75 -1.50
CA ALA A 26 1.19 -11.35 -1.25
C ALA A 26 0.09 -10.29 -1.12
N VAL A 27 0.39 -9.18 -0.44
CA VAL A 27 -0.52 -8.05 -0.31
C VAL A 27 -0.84 -7.38 -1.64
N VAL A 28 0.16 -7.11 -2.49
CA VAL A 28 -0.08 -6.53 -3.82
C VAL A 28 -0.95 -7.48 -4.65
N LEU A 29 -0.68 -8.79 -4.60
CA LEU A 29 -1.45 -9.79 -5.34
C LEU A 29 -2.89 -9.91 -4.83
N VAL A 30 -3.10 -9.91 -3.51
CA VAL A 30 -4.43 -9.92 -2.89
C VAL A 30 -5.18 -8.64 -3.25
N TYR A 31 -4.54 -7.47 -3.14
CA TYR A 31 -5.14 -6.20 -3.51
C TYR A 31 -5.56 -6.18 -4.99
N LEU A 32 -4.67 -6.58 -5.91
CA LEU A 32 -4.99 -6.66 -7.33
C LEU A 32 -6.09 -7.68 -7.61
N GLY A 33 -6.07 -8.84 -6.95
CA GLY A 33 -7.10 -9.86 -7.07
C GLY A 33 -8.47 -9.38 -6.57
N ALA A 34 -8.50 -8.60 -5.49
CA ALA A 34 -9.71 -7.97 -4.97
C ALA A 34 -10.21 -6.85 -5.90
N ALA A 35 -9.32 -5.93 -6.32
CA ALA A 35 -9.66 -4.80 -7.18
C ALA A 35 -10.15 -5.21 -8.57
N THR A 36 -9.63 -6.32 -9.13
CA THR A 36 -10.05 -6.88 -10.42
C THR A 36 -11.28 -7.80 -10.30
N GLY A 37 -11.77 -8.06 -9.08
CA GLY A 37 -12.90 -8.96 -8.85
C GLY A 37 -12.60 -10.43 -9.16
N ILE A 38 -11.32 -10.83 -9.17
CA ILE A 38 -10.88 -12.24 -9.27
C ILE A 38 -11.15 -12.96 -7.94
N LEU A 39 -10.88 -12.30 -6.82
CA LEU A 39 -11.23 -12.79 -5.49
C LEU A 39 -12.70 -12.45 -5.19
N ARG A 40 -13.62 -13.36 -5.56
CA ARG A 40 -15.05 -13.22 -5.27
C ARG A 40 -15.43 -14.06 -4.05
N GLY A 41 -15.78 -13.40 -2.95
CA GLY A 41 -16.31 -14.05 -1.75
C GLY A 41 -16.07 -13.21 -0.51
N ALA A 42 -17.10 -13.03 0.31
CA ALA A 42 -16.97 -12.47 1.66
C ALA A 42 -16.73 -13.60 2.66
N ASP A 43 -15.78 -14.50 2.38
CA ASP A 43 -15.38 -15.49 3.37
C ASP A 43 -14.40 -14.87 4.36
N ASN A 44 -14.32 -15.47 5.55
CA ASN A 44 -13.47 -14.95 6.64
C ASN A 44 -12.00 -14.84 6.22
N LEU A 45 -11.56 -15.69 5.29
CA LEU A 45 -10.20 -15.67 4.76
C LEU A 45 -9.96 -14.44 3.87
N THR A 46 -10.86 -14.14 2.93
CA THR A 46 -10.74 -12.95 2.08
C THR A 46 -10.74 -11.67 2.92
N LEU A 47 -11.63 -11.57 3.92
CA LEU A 47 -11.66 -10.43 4.83
C LEU A 47 -10.36 -10.29 5.64
N ALA A 48 -9.85 -11.39 6.19
CA ALA A 48 -8.59 -11.38 6.91
C ALA A 48 -7.41 -10.93 6.03
N LEU A 49 -7.36 -11.40 4.78
CA LEU A 49 -6.34 -11.00 3.81
C LEU A 49 -6.46 -9.51 3.43
N VAL A 50 -7.67 -9.01 3.20
CA VAL A 50 -7.92 -7.60 2.90
C VAL A 50 -7.51 -6.70 4.08
N PHE A 51 -7.86 -7.07 5.31
CA PHE A 51 -7.50 -6.29 6.50
C PHE A 51 -6.00 -6.33 6.83
N ALA A 52 -5.29 -7.37 6.39
CA ALA A 52 -3.84 -7.47 6.56
C ALA A 52 -3.05 -6.56 5.60
N ILE A 53 -3.68 -6.02 4.54
CA ILE A 53 -2.99 -5.23 3.51
C ILE A 53 -2.25 -4.02 4.11
N GLY A 54 -2.96 -3.16 4.85
CA GLY A 54 -2.35 -1.94 5.38
C GLY A 54 -1.25 -2.22 6.42
N PRO A 55 -1.44 -3.07 7.44
CA PRO A 55 -0.38 -3.42 8.39
C PRO A 55 0.89 -3.97 7.71
N VAL A 56 0.73 -4.85 6.72
CA VAL A 56 1.87 -5.38 5.97
C VAL A 56 2.53 -4.30 5.12
N ALA A 57 1.76 -3.42 4.48
CA ALA A 57 2.31 -2.29 3.74
C ALA A 57 3.14 -1.35 4.63
N ILE A 58 2.68 -1.08 5.86
CA ILE A 58 3.44 -0.32 6.88
C ILE A 58 4.80 -0.97 7.14
N VAL A 59 4.83 -2.28 7.39
CA VAL A 59 6.08 -3.02 7.62
C VAL A 59 6.99 -2.96 6.39
N GLY A 60 6.41 -3.04 5.19
CA GLY A 60 7.13 -2.87 3.92
C GLY A 60 7.80 -1.50 3.79
N VAL A 61 7.07 -0.42 4.05
CA VAL A 61 7.59 0.95 4.02
C VAL A 61 8.71 1.15 5.03
N ILE A 62 8.54 0.67 6.27
CA ILE A 62 9.59 0.74 7.30
C ILE A 62 10.85 -0.02 6.87
N SER A 63 10.68 -1.16 6.19
CA SER A 63 11.81 -1.96 5.70
C SER A 63 12.56 -1.26 4.57
N ILE A 64 11.83 -0.64 3.65
CA ILE A 64 12.41 0.18 2.57
C ILE A 64 13.13 1.39 3.14
N SER A 65 12.54 2.11 4.10
CA SER A 65 13.16 3.31 4.69
C SER A 65 14.47 2.98 5.42
N ARG A 66 14.51 1.87 6.17
CA ARG A 66 15.74 1.37 6.82
C ARG A 66 16.84 1.02 5.81
N ARG A 67 16.48 0.55 4.61
CA ARG A 67 17.44 0.26 3.53
C ARG A 67 17.98 1.54 2.90
N LEU A 68 17.09 2.51 2.65
CA LEU A 68 17.46 3.80 2.05
C LEU A 68 18.39 4.63 2.95
N ALA A 69 18.27 4.49 4.28
CA ALA A 69 19.16 5.18 5.21
C ALA A 69 19.40 4.39 6.51
N PRO A 70 20.40 3.47 6.51
CA PRO A 70 20.68 2.62 7.66
C PRO A 70 21.13 3.35 8.94
N GLN A 71 21.64 4.59 8.82
CA GLN A 71 22.23 5.36 9.93
C GLN A 71 21.38 6.57 10.35
N GLY A 72 20.05 6.46 10.25
CA GLY A 72 19.12 7.45 10.82
C GLY A 72 18.70 8.55 9.85
N GLY A 73 18.12 8.14 8.71
CA GLY A 73 17.82 8.95 7.52
C GLY A 73 17.28 10.36 7.67
N SER A 74 17.33 11.09 6.55
CA SER A 74 16.94 12.51 6.43
C SER A 74 15.52 12.79 6.93
N LEU A 75 15.26 14.05 7.29
CA LEU A 75 13.92 14.51 7.67
C LEU A 75 12.87 14.17 6.61
N VAL A 76 13.23 14.30 5.32
CA VAL A 76 12.38 13.93 4.17
C VAL A 76 11.99 12.45 4.23
N LEU A 77 12.94 11.55 4.47
CA LEU A 77 12.66 10.12 4.56
C LEU A 77 11.78 9.79 5.77
N ARG A 78 12.05 10.41 6.92
CA ARG A 78 11.25 10.20 8.15
C ARG A 78 9.81 10.68 7.95
N ALA A 79 9.63 11.89 7.43
CA ALA A 79 8.32 12.44 7.12
C ALA A 79 7.57 11.57 6.10
N GLY A 80 8.23 11.17 5.01
CA GLY A 80 7.65 10.29 4.00
C GLY A 80 7.21 8.93 4.57
N THR A 81 8.05 8.31 5.40
CA THR A 81 7.74 7.05 6.09
C THR A 81 6.55 7.22 7.04
N THR A 82 6.50 8.31 7.80
CA THR A 82 5.41 8.60 8.74
C THR A 82 4.09 8.81 7.99
N PHE A 83 4.09 9.63 6.92
CA PHE A 83 2.90 9.86 6.11
C PHE A 83 2.40 8.59 5.44
N LEU A 84 3.28 7.77 4.86
CA LEU A 84 2.87 6.47 4.34
C LEU A 84 2.31 5.54 5.43
N THR A 85 2.89 5.57 6.63
CA THR A 85 2.37 4.77 7.76
C THR A 85 0.95 5.20 8.14
N ILE A 86 0.71 6.51 8.24
CA ILE A 86 -0.63 7.06 8.48
C ILE A 86 -1.57 6.70 7.33
N GLY A 87 -1.13 6.88 6.09
CA GLY A 87 -1.88 6.51 4.89
C GLY A 87 -2.31 5.05 4.93
N PHE A 88 -1.39 4.10 5.12
CA PHE A 88 -1.75 2.68 5.17
C PHE A 88 -2.61 2.30 6.39
N ALA A 89 -2.51 3.03 7.51
CA ALA A 89 -3.44 2.86 8.62
C ALA A 89 -4.86 3.32 8.24
N LEU A 90 -4.99 4.49 7.59
CA LEU A 90 -6.26 4.99 7.06
C LEU A 90 -6.83 4.05 5.99
N PHE A 91 -5.98 3.50 5.12
CA PHE A 91 -6.38 2.50 4.13
C PHE A 91 -6.98 1.25 4.78
N THR A 92 -6.40 0.79 5.89
CA THR A 92 -6.96 -0.34 6.66
C THR A 92 -8.34 0.00 7.21
N LEU A 93 -8.46 1.16 7.86
CA LEU A 93 -9.74 1.64 8.40
C LEU A 93 -10.81 1.73 7.31
N MET A 94 -10.45 2.34 6.19
CA MET A 94 -11.29 2.50 5.00
C MET A 94 -11.75 1.14 4.44
N LEU A 95 -10.86 0.16 4.29
CA LEU A 95 -11.23 -1.19 3.86
C LEU A 95 -12.18 -1.88 4.84
N VAL A 96 -11.97 -1.75 6.15
CA VAL A 96 -12.87 -2.30 7.17
C VAL A 96 -14.26 -1.67 7.08
N VAL A 97 -14.32 -0.34 6.96
CA VAL A 97 -15.57 0.41 6.81
C VAL A 97 -16.30 -0.01 5.53
N GLN A 98 -15.60 -0.04 4.39
CA GLN A 98 -16.13 -0.48 3.09
C GLN A 98 -16.74 -1.89 3.17
N GLN A 99 -15.98 -2.87 3.64
CA GLN A 99 -16.46 -4.25 3.72
C GLN A 99 -17.66 -4.37 4.66
N THR A 100 -17.66 -3.67 5.79
CA THR A 100 -18.78 -3.64 6.72
C THR A 100 -20.04 -3.08 6.05
N ILE A 101 -19.93 -1.94 5.37
CA ILE A 101 -21.04 -1.32 4.65
C ILE A 101 -21.58 -2.29 3.59
N PHE A 102 -20.72 -2.84 2.73
CA PHE A 102 -21.15 -3.72 1.64
C PHE A 102 -21.82 -5.01 2.13
N ILE A 103 -21.29 -5.63 3.18
CA ILE A 103 -21.86 -6.86 3.76
C ILE A 103 -23.25 -6.56 4.34
N GLN A 104 -23.35 -5.53 5.18
CA GLN A 104 -24.61 -5.17 5.85
C GLN A 104 -25.66 -4.70 4.85
N PHE A 105 -25.31 -3.87 3.88
CA PHE A 105 -26.27 -3.42 2.87
C PHE A 105 -26.74 -4.54 1.94
N ARG A 106 -25.89 -5.53 1.63
CA ARG A 106 -26.33 -6.72 0.89
C ARG A 106 -27.41 -7.48 1.67
N GLN A 107 -27.23 -7.63 2.99
CA GLN A 107 -28.21 -8.25 3.86
C GLN A 107 -29.52 -7.43 3.92
N PHE A 108 -29.45 -6.13 4.23
CA PHE A 108 -30.64 -5.27 4.28
C PHE A 108 -31.43 -5.28 2.97
N ARG A 109 -30.71 -5.28 1.83
CA ARG A 109 -31.34 -5.34 0.52
C ARG A 109 -32.07 -6.67 0.27
N SER A 110 -31.56 -7.77 0.81
CA SER A 110 -32.19 -9.09 0.69
C SER A 110 -33.44 -9.24 1.57
N GLU A 111 -33.50 -8.50 2.67
CA GLU A 111 -34.61 -8.52 3.63
C GLU A 111 -35.70 -7.47 3.32
N ALA A 112 -35.38 -6.46 2.50
CA ALA A 112 -36.28 -5.35 2.20
C ALA A 112 -37.49 -5.76 1.36
N ALA A 113 -38.68 -5.63 1.95
CA ALA A 113 -39.96 -5.88 1.29
C ALA A 113 -40.46 -4.63 0.54
N GLY A 114 -40.52 -4.73 -0.79
CA GLY A 114 -41.14 -3.73 -1.67
C GLY A 114 -40.17 -2.66 -2.21
N GLN A 115 -40.58 -2.05 -3.33
CA GLN A 115 -39.74 -1.11 -4.09
C GLN A 115 -39.41 0.17 -3.30
N ALA A 116 -40.36 0.70 -2.54
CA ALA A 116 -40.14 1.93 -1.77
C ALA A 116 -39.02 1.78 -0.72
N VAL A 117 -38.91 0.61 -0.07
CA VAL A 117 -37.83 0.34 0.89
C VAL A 117 -36.48 0.18 0.18
N GLN A 118 -36.48 -0.44 -1.01
CA GLN A 118 -35.28 -0.59 -1.84
C GLN A 118 -34.73 0.78 -2.29
N ASP A 119 -35.62 1.69 -2.72
CA ASP A 119 -35.24 3.04 -3.15
C ASP A 119 -34.71 3.86 -1.97
N ALA A 120 -35.35 3.76 -0.80
CA ALA A 120 -34.87 4.38 0.42
C ALA A 120 -33.48 3.84 0.83
N LEU A 121 -33.28 2.52 0.81
CA LEU A 121 -31.98 1.91 1.08
C LEU A 121 -30.91 2.37 0.10
N ALA A 122 -31.23 2.55 -1.18
CA ALA A 122 -30.28 3.07 -2.16
C ALA A 122 -29.80 4.49 -1.83
N LEU A 123 -30.70 5.35 -1.35
CA LEU A 123 -30.35 6.71 -0.90
C LEU A 123 -29.48 6.68 0.37
N VAL A 124 -29.82 5.83 1.35
CA VAL A 124 -29.00 5.65 2.56
C VAL A 124 -27.61 5.12 2.20
N PHE A 125 -27.54 4.12 1.31
CA PHE A 125 -26.27 3.58 0.82
C PHE A 125 -25.40 4.66 0.17
N LYS A 126 -26.00 5.49 -0.68
CA LYS A 126 -25.31 6.63 -1.30
C LYS A 126 -24.77 7.61 -0.24
N GLY A 127 -25.58 7.92 0.78
CA GLY A 127 -25.17 8.81 1.88
C GLY A 127 -24.01 8.24 2.70
N VAL A 128 -24.06 6.96 3.07
CA VAL A 128 -22.99 6.29 3.83
C VAL A 128 -21.71 6.17 2.99
N ASN A 129 -21.81 5.96 1.68
CA ASN A 129 -20.65 5.96 0.78
C ASN A 129 -19.94 7.32 0.71
N LEU A 130 -20.60 8.44 1.04
CA LEU A 130 -19.91 9.73 1.12
C LEU A 130 -18.91 9.78 2.30
N VAL A 131 -19.19 9.04 3.38
CA VAL A 131 -18.24 8.91 4.51
C VAL A 131 -16.99 8.15 4.06
N GLN A 132 -17.19 7.08 3.29
CA GLN A 132 -16.10 6.34 2.67
C GLN A 132 -15.30 7.25 1.74
N LEU A 133 -15.95 8.05 0.89
CA LEU A 133 -15.27 8.98 0.00
C LEU A 133 -14.38 9.98 0.76
N GLY A 134 -14.86 10.50 1.90
CA GLY A 134 -14.04 11.34 2.78
C GLY A 134 -12.82 10.62 3.34
N ALA A 135 -12.96 9.33 3.69
CA ALA A 135 -11.85 8.49 4.14
C ALA A 135 -10.85 8.19 3.01
N ASP A 136 -11.33 7.94 1.79
CA ASP A 136 -10.51 7.72 0.58
C ASP A 136 -9.62 8.96 0.33
N VAL A 137 -10.21 10.18 0.35
CA VAL A 137 -9.44 11.42 0.15
C VAL A 137 -8.41 11.66 1.26
N ALA A 138 -8.77 11.39 2.52
CA ALA A 138 -7.82 11.50 3.63
C ALA A 138 -6.65 10.52 3.46
N PHE A 139 -6.94 9.28 3.07
CA PHE A 139 -5.91 8.29 2.72
C PHE A 139 -4.99 8.83 1.61
N ASP A 140 -5.55 9.31 0.50
CA ASP A 140 -4.79 9.75 -0.67
C ASP A 140 -3.85 10.91 -0.36
N ILE A 141 -4.27 11.85 0.49
CA ILE A 141 -3.40 12.97 0.92
C ILE A 141 -2.15 12.42 1.60
N PHE A 142 -2.30 11.57 2.63
CA PHE A 142 -1.15 11.03 3.36
C PHE A 142 -0.33 10.06 2.50
N TYR A 143 -1.00 9.21 1.74
CA TYR A 143 -0.37 8.25 0.85
C TYR A 143 0.48 8.94 -0.22
N CYS A 144 -0.10 9.89 -0.96
CA CYS A 144 0.60 10.56 -2.06
C CYS A 144 1.73 11.46 -1.54
N LEU A 145 1.51 12.24 -0.47
CA LEU A 145 2.59 13.05 0.12
C LEU A 145 3.74 12.15 0.61
N GLY A 146 3.41 11.06 1.28
CA GLY A 146 4.41 10.10 1.74
C GLY A 146 5.19 9.45 0.59
N MET A 147 4.50 9.06 -0.48
CA MET A 147 5.09 8.49 -1.70
C MET A 147 5.99 9.49 -2.42
N ILE A 148 5.58 10.75 -2.57
CA ILE A 148 6.38 11.83 -3.17
C ILE A 148 7.70 12.01 -2.39
N LEU A 149 7.64 12.11 -1.06
CA LEU A 149 8.83 12.29 -0.23
C LEU A 149 9.75 11.07 -0.29
N LEU A 150 9.20 9.86 -0.27
CA LEU A 150 9.98 8.62 -0.40
C LEU A 150 10.65 8.52 -1.77
N ALA A 151 9.92 8.83 -2.84
CA ALA A 151 10.44 8.84 -4.21
C ALA A 151 11.50 9.93 -4.42
N ALA A 152 11.36 11.10 -3.79
CA ALA A 152 12.38 12.15 -3.80
C ALA A 152 13.71 11.68 -3.18
N VAL A 153 13.66 10.88 -2.11
CA VAL A 153 14.85 10.24 -1.53
C VAL A 153 15.45 9.21 -2.51
N MET A 154 14.60 8.40 -3.17
CA MET A 154 15.04 7.41 -4.16
C MET A 154 15.70 8.04 -5.39
N TYR A 155 15.29 9.25 -5.80
CA TYR A 155 15.82 9.95 -6.98
C TYR A 155 17.35 10.07 -6.98
N ARG A 156 17.95 10.31 -5.81
CA ARG A 156 19.42 10.42 -5.64
C ARG A 156 20.07 9.13 -5.13
N HIS A 157 19.29 8.10 -4.84
CA HIS A 157 19.81 6.86 -4.28
C HIS A 157 20.43 5.98 -5.37
N ARG A 158 21.67 5.52 -5.19
CA ARG A 158 22.43 4.75 -6.21
C ARG A 158 21.68 3.51 -6.71
N ASP A 159 20.98 2.82 -5.81
CA ASP A 159 20.35 1.54 -6.14
C ASP A 159 18.92 1.68 -6.73
N PHE A 160 18.29 2.85 -6.63
CA PHE A 160 16.96 3.11 -7.20
C PHE A 160 17.06 4.11 -8.36
N GLY A 161 17.67 5.27 -8.10
CA GLY A 161 18.00 6.25 -9.12
C GLY A 161 16.80 7.06 -9.62
N LYS A 162 17.06 7.81 -10.68
CA LYS A 162 16.14 8.84 -11.20
C LYS A 162 14.81 8.28 -11.69
N VAL A 163 14.81 7.09 -12.30
CA VAL A 163 13.60 6.48 -12.87
C VAL A 163 12.55 6.23 -11.79
N PHE A 164 12.93 5.57 -10.69
CA PHE A 164 12.04 5.32 -9.56
C PHE A 164 11.58 6.61 -8.90
N GLY A 165 12.49 7.58 -8.75
CA GLY A 165 12.16 8.88 -8.15
C GLY A 165 11.16 9.68 -8.98
N ILE A 166 11.44 9.90 -10.27
CA ILE A 166 10.56 10.67 -11.16
C ILE A 166 9.21 9.97 -11.31
N PHE A 167 9.19 8.67 -11.57
CA PHE A 167 7.94 7.95 -11.79
C PHE A 167 7.06 7.99 -10.53
N GLY A 168 7.64 7.79 -9.34
CA GLY A 168 6.90 7.83 -8.07
C GLY A 168 6.36 9.22 -7.75
N ILE A 169 7.17 10.27 -7.94
CA ILE A 169 6.72 11.66 -7.74
C ILE A 169 5.58 11.99 -8.71
N ALA A 170 5.76 11.70 -10.00
CA ALA A 170 4.78 12.03 -11.03
C ALA A 170 3.46 11.28 -10.83
N SER A 171 3.51 9.97 -10.55
CA SER A 171 2.29 9.17 -10.35
C SER A 171 1.53 9.61 -9.11
N ALA A 172 2.22 9.88 -8.00
CA ALA A 172 1.59 10.30 -6.75
C ALA A 172 1.01 11.72 -6.84
N ALA A 173 1.74 12.64 -7.48
CA ALA A 173 1.28 14.01 -7.68
C ALA A 173 0.04 14.05 -8.59
N ALA A 174 0.04 13.26 -9.68
CA ALA A 174 -1.10 13.16 -10.57
C ALA A 174 -2.34 12.56 -9.87
N LEU A 175 -2.16 11.45 -9.12
CA LEU A 175 -3.23 10.85 -8.33
C LEU A 175 -3.83 11.85 -7.33
N LEU A 176 -2.97 12.52 -6.55
CA LEU A 176 -3.42 13.51 -5.57
C LEU A 176 -4.16 14.67 -6.21
N ALA A 177 -3.62 15.21 -7.32
CA ALA A 177 -4.25 16.33 -8.03
C ALA A 177 -5.63 15.94 -8.55
N PHE A 178 -5.78 14.74 -9.09
CA PHE A 178 -7.07 14.26 -9.62
C PHE A 178 -8.08 14.08 -8.49
N ASN A 179 -7.71 13.43 -7.39
CA ASN A 179 -8.63 13.18 -6.28
C ASN A 179 -9.06 14.47 -5.57
N LEU A 180 -8.16 15.46 -5.43
CA LEU A 180 -8.53 16.76 -4.88
C LEU A 180 -9.38 17.60 -5.84
N TYR A 181 -9.15 17.48 -7.14
CA TYR A 181 -9.93 18.19 -8.16
C TYR A 181 -11.37 17.67 -8.24
N THR A 182 -11.57 16.36 -8.11
CA THR A 182 -12.90 15.75 -8.20
C THR A 182 -13.68 15.85 -6.90
N PHE A 183 -13.02 16.01 -5.75
CA PHE A 183 -13.70 16.10 -4.45
C PHE A 183 -14.73 17.27 -4.43
N PRO A 184 -15.97 17.06 -3.94
CA PRO A 184 -16.49 15.91 -3.19
C PRO A 184 -17.22 14.85 -4.04
N TYR A 185 -16.92 14.77 -5.34
CA TYR A 185 -17.49 13.79 -6.27
C TYR A 185 -16.55 12.60 -6.50
N ILE A 186 -17.12 11.46 -6.90
CA ILE A 186 -16.37 10.26 -7.24
C ILE A 186 -15.67 10.50 -8.59
N PRO A 187 -14.36 10.21 -8.76
CA PRO A 187 -13.64 10.47 -10.01
C PRO A 187 -14.26 9.79 -11.23
N ALA A 188 -14.75 8.55 -11.06
CA ALA A 188 -15.42 7.79 -12.12
C ALA A 188 -16.68 8.51 -12.64
N ASP A 189 -17.43 9.16 -11.75
CA ASP A 189 -18.63 9.94 -12.13
C ASP A 189 -18.25 11.23 -12.88
N SER A 190 -16.99 11.67 -12.76
CA SER A 190 -16.44 12.83 -13.46
C SER A 190 -15.77 12.47 -14.79
N GLY A 191 -15.81 11.20 -15.21
CA GLY A 191 -15.18 10.71 -16.44
C GLY A 191 -13.64 10.65 -16.38
N LEU A 192 -13.05 10.77 -15.18
CA LEU A 192 -11.61 10.66 -14.99
C LEU A 192 -11.17 9.21 -14.77
N VAL A 193 -9.93 8.92 -15.18
CA VAL A 193 -9.31 7.59 -15.02
C VAL A 193 -8.76 7.43 -13.60
N ASP A 194 -9.00 6.27 -12.99
CA ASP A 194 -8.38 5.89 -11.72
C ASP A 194 -6.87 5.67 -11.89
N LEU A 195 -6.07 6.49 -11.21
CA LEU A 195 -4.60 6.42 -11.22
C LEU A 195 -4.03 5.55 -10.09
N GLY A 196 -4.88 5.00 -9.22
CA GLY A 196 -4.50 4.06 -8.16
C GLY A 196 -3.65 2.89 -8.69
N PRO A 197 -4.07 2.18 -9.75
CA PRO A 197 -3.29 1.10 -10.36
C PRO A 197 -1.88 1.52 -10.80
N VAL A 198 -1.71 2.77 -11.27
CA VAL A 198 -0.40 3.30 -11.69
C VAL A 198 0.56 3.37 -10.50
N THR A 199 0.08 3.85 -9.35
CA THR A 199 0.90 3.87 -8.12
C THR A 199 1.18 2.46 -7.59
N GLY A 200 0.24 1.52 -7.78
CA GLY A 200 0.45 0.10 -7.48
C GLY A 200 1.56 -0.54 -8.31
N LEU A 201 1.64 -0.22 -9.62
CA LEU A 201 2.74 -0.65 -10.48
C LEU A 201 4.09 -0.09 -10.04
N TRP A 202 4.12 1.16 -9.57
CA TRP A 202 5.34 1.73 -8.98
C TRP A 202 5.78 0.96 -7.73
N TRP A 203 4.86 0.64 -6.82
CA TRP A 203 5.16 -0.17 -5.63
C TRP A 203 5.67 -1.56 -5.99
N LEU A 204 5.04 -2.22 -6.97
CA LEU A 204 5.49 -3.51 -7.48
C LEU A 204 6.93 -3.42 -8.01
N ALA A 205 7.25 -2.38 -8.78
CA ALA A 205 8.61 -2.15 -9.27
C ALA A 205 9.60 -1.93 -8.11
N VAL A 206 9.23 -1.15 -7.09
CA VAL A 206 10.06 -0.91 -5.89
C VAL A 206 10.33 -2.21 -5.15
N ILE A 207 9.32 -3.06 -4.97
CA ILE A 207 9.44 -4.37 -4.32
C ILE A 207 10.36 -5.29 -5.13
N VAL A 208 10.18 -5.38 -6.45
CA VAL A 208 11.04 -6.18 -7.33
C VAL A 208 12.49 -5.70 -7.24
N GLN A 209 12.72 -4.39 -7.27
CA GLN A 209 14.07 -3.83 -7.15
C GLN A 209 14.68 -4.16 -5.78
N PHE A 210 13.90 -4.08 -4.70
CA PHE A 210 14.33 -4.46 -3.37
C PHE A 210 14.80 -5.93 -3.32
N PHE A 211 14.01 -6.85 -3.88
CA PHE A 211 14.40 -8.26 -3.98
C PHE A 211 15.69 -8.48 -4.79
N ARG A 212 15.86 -7.76 -5.90
CA ARG A 212 17.09 -7.85 -6.72
C ARG A 212 18.32 -7.44 -5.92
N LEU A 213 18.21 -6.36 -5.14
CA LEU A 213 19.30 -5.85 -4.30
C LEU A 213 19.65 -6.82 -3.17
N GLU A 214 18.65 -7.39 -2.51
CA GLU A 214 18.86 -8.41 -1.48
C GLU A 214 19.53 -9.68 -2.05
N ARG A 215 19.11 -10.13 -3.23
CA ARG A 215 19.73 -11.28 -3.90
C ARG A 215 21.19 -10.99 -4.25
N LYS A 216 21.49 -9.79 -4.77
CA LYS A 216 22.86 -9.37 -5.10
C LYS A 216 23.75 -9.35 -3.85
N ALA A 217 23.26 -8.81 -2.74
CA ALA A 217 23.99 -8.80 -1.47
C ALA A 217 24.28 -10.23 -0.95
N ARG A 218 23.33 -11.16 -1.10
CA ARG A 218 23.52 -12.57 -0.72
C ARG A 218 24.58 -13.28 -1.56
N SER A 219 24.59 -13.05 -2.88
CA SER A 219 25.59 -13.64 -3.77
C SER A 219 27.00 -13.16 -3.44
N ALA A 220 27.16 -11.87 -3.10
CA ALA A 220 28.46 -11.31 -2.71
C ALA A 220 28.96 -11.83 -1.34
N ALA A 221 28.07 -12.30 -0.47
CA ALA A 221 28.41 -12.77 0.88
C ALA A 221 28.70 -14.27 0.99
N LYS A 222 28.54 -15.06 -0.10
CA LYS A 222 28.93 -16.48 -0.08
C LYS A 222 30.47 -16.56 -0.13
N PRO A 223 31.13 -17.15 0.89
CA PRO A 223 32.57 -17.37 0.82
C PRO A 223 32.88 -18.30 -0.37
N VAL A 224 33.91 -17.96 -1.14
CA VAL A 224 34.49 -18.85 -2.15
C VAL A 224 34.85 -20.13 -1.40
N ARG A 225 34.21 -21.26 -1.76
CA ARG A 225 34.65 -22.55 -1.24
C ARG A 225 36.04 -22.76 -1.83
N GLU A 226 37.07 -22.72 -0.99
CA GLU A 226 38.41 -23.11 -1.40
C GLU A 226 38.34 -24.57 -1.92
N PRO A 227 38.99 -24.85 -3.06
CA PRO A 227 38.93 -26.15 -3.72
C PRO A 227 39.52 -27.29 -2.87
#